data_AF-A0A950VSX5-F1
#
_entry.id   AF-A0A950VSX5-F1
#
_cell.length_a   1.000
_cell.length_b   1.000
_cell.length_c   1.000
_cell.angle_alpha   90.00
_cell.angle_beta   90.00
_cell.angle_gamma   90.00
#
_symmetry.space_group_name_H-M   'P 1'
#
loop_
_entity.id
_entity.type
_entity.pdbx_description
1 polymer ?
#
loop_
_entity_poly.entity_id
_entity_poly.type
_entity_poly.pdbx_seq_one_letter_code
_entity_poly.pdbx_strand_id
1 'polypeptide(L)'
;MTQSSSNGQLRYRRILLKLSGEAMQGSAPFGIDFGTVEAIARQVAAVVTRGVEVGIVIGGGNIWRGEPAAERGMERATADYMGMLATVINGLALQSAMERIGLHTRVQSAVTMTEVAEPYIRRRAIRHFEKGRVVIFAAGTGNPYMT
;
A
#
# COMPACT_ATOMS: atom_id res chain seq x y z
N MET A 1 34.64 18.15 27.34
CA MET A 1 33.38 17.38 27.25
C MET A 1 32.95 17.33 25.78
N THR A 2 33.46 16.37 25.03
CA THR A 2 33.05 16.13 23.64
C THR A 2 31.92 15.11 23.65
N GLN A 3 30.68 15.60 23.48
CA GLN A 3 29.52 14.73 23.30
C GLN A 3 29.67 13.97 21.98
N SER A 4 29.81 12.65 22.10
CA SER A 4 29.72 11.71 20.98
C SER A 4 28.31 11.76 20.40
N SER A 5 28.14 12.43 19.27
CA SER A 5 26.95 12.31 18.43
C SER A 5 26.79 10.85 18.01
N SER A 6 25.75 10.16 18.50
CA SER A 6 25.38 8.85 17.97
C SER A 6 25.08 9.03 16.49
N ASN A 7 25.98 8.58 15.61
CA ASN A 7 25.69 8.43 14.20
C ASN A 7 24.49 7.47 14.12
N GLY A 8 23.28 8.03 13.94
CA GLY A 8 22.00 7.32 13.99
C GLY A 8 21.89 6.38 12.80
N GLN A 9 22.61 5.27 12.84
CA GLN A 9 22.64 4.28 11.80
C GLN A 9 21.25 3.66 11.69
N LEU A 10 20.66 3.73 10.49
CA LEU A 10 19.36 3.11 10.23
C LEU A 10 19.44 1.61 10.55
N ARG A 11 18.57 1.15 11.45
CA ARG A 11 18.46 -0.29 11.77
C ARG A 11 17.97 -1.12 10.58
N TYR A 12 17.14 -0.52 9.72
CA TYR A 12 16.58 -1.17 8.54
C TYR A 12 16.85 -0.33 7.30
N ARG A 13 17.40 -0.97 6.25
CA ARG A 13 17.57 -0.35 4.93
C ARG A 13 16.29 -0.36 4.11
N ARG A 14 15.49 -1.43 4.27
CA ARG A 14 14.23 -1.65 3.56
C ARG A 14 13.19 -2.20 4.52
N ILE A 15 11.96 -1.74 4.38
CA ILE A 15 10.81 -2.26 5.14
C ILE A 15 9.65 -2.59 4.20
N LEU A 16 8.78 -3.49 4.67
CA LEU A 16 7.46 -3.73 4.09
C LEU A 16 6.41 -3.30 5.13
N LEU A 17 5.71 -2.21 4.84
CA LEU A 17 4.66 -1.67 5.69
C LEU A 17 3.31 -2.26 5.28
N LYS A 18 2.69 -3.06 6.14
CA LYS A 18 1.33 -3.55 5.91
C LYS A 18 0.32 -2.60 6.56
N LEU A 19 -0.56 -2.02 5.74
CA LEU A 19 -1.69 -1.20 6.17
C LEU A 19 -2.98 -2.01 6.08
N SER A 20 -3.85 -1.90 7.08
CA SER A 20 -5.23 -2.38 6.94
C SER A 20 -6.00 -1.46 5.98
N GLY A 21 -7.08 -1.96 5.37
CA GLY A 21 -7.94 -1.09 4.57
C GLY A 21 -8.64 -0.06 5.47
N GLU A 22 -9.01 -0.48 6.67
CA GLU A 22 -9.60 0.34 7.73
C GLU A 22 -8.71 1.53 8.11
N ALA A 23 -7.38 1.42 7.98
CA ALA A 23 -6.50 2.56 8.20
C ALA A 23 -6.77 3.72 7.22
N MET A 24 -7.42 3.47 6.08
CA MET A 24 -7.78 4.47 5.09
C MET A 24 -9.12 5.15 5.36
N GLN A 25 -9.99 4.55 6.17
CA GLN A 25 -11.35 5.08 6.41
C GLN A 25 -11.36 6.22 7.44
N GLY A 26 -10.29 6.38 8.24
CA GLY A 26 -10.26 7.36 9.32
C GLY A 26 -11.42 7.15 10.29
N SER A 27 -12.19 8.21 10.55
CA SER A 27 -13.44 8.16 11.32
C SER A 27 -14.70 7.91 10.49
N ALA A 28 -14.57 7.79 9.16
CA ALA A 28 -15.69 7.53 8.27
C ALA A 28 -16.19 6.08 8.40
N PRO A 29 -17.49 5.84 8.22
CA PRO A 29 -18.06 4.49 8.31
C PRO A 29 -17.68 3.58 7.12
N PHE A 30 -17.26 4.16 5.99
CA PHE A 30 -16.95 3.45 4.75
C PHE A 30 -16.10 4.34 3.83
N GLY A 31 -15.29 3.71 2.96
CA GLY A 31 -14.59 4.38 1.87
C GLY A 31 -13.19 4.88 2.27
N ILE A 32 -12.79 6.02 1.71
CA ILE A 32 -11.44 6.57 1.86
C ILE A 32 -11.54 7.98 2.43
N ASP A 33 -10.96 8.19 3.61
CA ASP A 33 -10.78 9.52 4.21
C ASP A 33 -9.45 10.13 3.73
N PHE A 34 -9.54 11.12 2.85
CA PHE A 34 -8.36 11.74 2.24
C PHE A 34 -7.42 12.39 3.26
N GLY A 35 -7.93 12.93 4.37
CA GLY A 35 -7.10 13.49 5.43
C GLY A 35 -6.19 12.45 6.07
N THR A 36 -6.73 11.27 6.36
CA THR A 36 -5.99 10.12 6.88
C THR A 36 -4.98 9.61 5.88
N VAL A 37 -5.34 9.48 4.59
CA VAL A 37 -4.40 9.05 3.54
C VAL A 37 -3.23 10.02 3.42
N GLU A 38 -3.48 11.33 3.47
CA GLU A 38 -2.41 12.32 3.46
C GLU A 38 -1.51 12.25 4.68
N ALA A 39 -2.08 12.01 5.87
CA ALA A 39 -1.31 11.83 7.09
C ALA A 39 -0.36 10.62 6.98
N ILE A 40 -0.86 9.49 6.44
CA ILE A 40 -0.04 8.30 6.16
C ILE A 40 1.06 8.64 5.15
N ALA A 41 0.74 9.32 4.05
CA ALA A 41 1.72 9.71 3.03
C ALA A 41 2.85 10.57 3.64
N ARG A 42 2.51 11.53 4.50
CA ARG A 42 3.50 12.37 5.21
C ARG A 42 4.40 11.55 6.16
N GLN A 43 3.84 10.57 6.86
CA GLN A 43 4.64 9.68 7.72
C GLN A 43 5.61 8.82 6.89
N VAL A 44 5.15 8.27 5.76
CA VAL A 44 6.02 7.52 4.84
C VAL A 44 7.12 8.43 4.27
N ALA A 45 6.79 9.67 3.90
CA ALA A 45 7.78 10.63 3.43
C ALA A 45 8.89 10.86 4.47
N ALA A 46 8.56 11.00 5.75
CA ALA A 46 9.54 11.17 6.82
C ALA A 46 10.48 9.96 7.01
N VAL A 47 10.07 8.76 6.58
CA VAL A 47 10.89 7.55 6.58
C VAL A 47 11.76 7.48 5.33
N VAL A 48 11.19 7.76 4.16
CA VAL A 48 11.90 7.76 2.87
C VAL A 48 13.00 8.82 2.84
N THR A 49 12.76 10.02 3.39
CA THR A 49 13.77 11.10 3.46
C THR A 49 15.00 10.75 4.27
N ARG A 50 14.92 9.73 5.14
CA ARG A 50 16.06 9.20 5.88
C ARG A 50 16.87 8.18 5.07
N GLY A 51 16.43 7.81 3.87
CA GLY A 51 17.08 6.83 2.99
C GLY A 51 16.58 5.40 3.15
N VAL A 52 15.43 5.18 3.81
CA VAL A 52 14.81 3.85 3.93
C VAL A 52 13.98 3.57 2.68
N GLU A 53 14.17 2.39 2.10
CA GLU A 53 13.33 1.89 1.00
C GLU A 53 12.00 1.35 1.56
N VAL A 54 10.87 1.82 1.05
CA VAL A 54 9.55 1.49 1.60
C VAL A 54 8.69 0.77 0.57
N GLY A 55 8.40 -0.51 0.84
CA GLY A 55 7.29 -1.23 0.21
C GLY A 55 6.04 -1.13 1.07
N ILE A 56 4.86 -1.10 0.45
CA ILE A 56 3.57 -1.03 1.16
C ILE A 56 2.66 -2.14 0.65
N VAL A 57 2.01 -2.87 1.55
CA VAL A 57 0.86 -3.75 1.22
C VAL A 57 -0.36 -3.13 1.87
N ILE A 58 -1.46 -2.99 1.14
CA ILE A 58 -2.68 -2.35 1.65
C ILE A 58 -3.88 -3.29 1.55
N GLY A 59 -4.64 -3.40 2.65
CA GLY A 59 -5.90 -4.14 2.68
C GLY A 59 -7.05 -3.38 2.01
N GLY A 60 -8.18 -4.06 1.77
CA GLY A 60 -9.37 -3.51 1.10
C GLY A 60 -10.61 -3.38 1.99
N GLY A 61 -10.50 -3.67 3.29
CA GLY A 61 -11.61 -3.80 4.24
C GLY A 61 -12.51 -2.57 4.42
N ASN A 62 -12.03 -1.39 4.04
CA ASN A 62 -12.77 -0.13 4.03
C ASN A 62 -13.72 0.02 2.81
N ILE A 63 -13.50 -0.75 1.74
CA ILE A 63 -14.33 -0.74 0.52
C ILE A 63 -15.09 -2.07 0.37
N TRP A 64 -14.47 -3.18 0.77
CA TRP A 64 -15.06 -4.50 0.63
C TRP A 64 -14.76 -5.39 1.83
N ARG A 65 -15.81 -6.00 2.40
CA ARG A 65 -15.73 -7.07 3.40
C ARG A 65 -16.38 -8.31 2.82
N GLY A 66 -15.61 -9.39 2.64
CA GLY A 66 -16.07 -10.60 1.96
C GLY A 66 -17.06 -11.45 2.76
N GLU A 67 -16.98 -11.45 4.09
CA GLU A 67 -17.85 -12.24 4.98
C GLU A 67 -19.35 -11.98 4.75
N PRO A 68 -19.83 -10.71 4.79
CA PRO A 68 -21.25 -10.43 4.56
C PRO A 68 -21.75 -10.79 3.16
N ALA A 69 -20.86 -10.87 2.16
CA ALA A 69 -21.24 -11.22 0.78
C ALA A 69 -21.40 -12.73 0.60
N ALA A 70 -20.53 -13.53 1.24
CA ALA A 70 -20.63 -14.99 1.24
C ALA A 70 -21.92 -15.47 1.91
N GLU A 71 -22.32 -14.84 3.01
CA GLU A 71 -23.61 -15.10 3.69
C GLU A 71 -24.83 -14.83 2.81
N ARG A 72 -24.68 -13.97 1.79
CA ARG A 72 -25.73 -13.62 0.83
C ARG A 72 -25.68 -14.42 -0.48
N GLY A 73 -24.89 -15.50 -0.50
CA GLY A 73 -24.83 -16.44 -1.64
C GLY A 73 -23.80 -16.09 -2.72
N MET A 74 -22.89 -15.13 -2.46
CA MET A 74 -21.79 -14.86 -3.38
C MET A 74 -20.74 -15.97 -3.35
N GLU A 75 -20.32 -16.41 -4.52
CA GLU A 75 -19.20 -17.35 -4.67
C GLU A 75 -17.92 -16.75 -4.09
N ARG A 76 -17.21 -17.53 -3.28
CA ARG A 76 -16.11 -17.02 -2.44
C ARG A 76 -14.97 -16.43 -3.26
N ALA A 77 -14.59 -17.04 -4.39
CA ALA A 77 -13.51 -16.50 -5.22
C ALA A 77 -13.86 -15.14 -5.80
N THR A 78 -15.10 -14.96 -6.25
CA THR A 78 -15.64 -13.67 -6.69
C THR A 78 -15.55 -12.61 -5.60
N ALA A 79 -15.95 -12.95 -4.37
CA ALA A 79 -15.83 -12.04 -3.22
C ALA A 79 -14.37 -11.66 -2.92
N ASP A 80 -13.43 -12.60 -3.03
CA ASP A 80 -12.02 -12.32 -2.80
C ASP A 80 -11.43 -11.44 -3.92
N TYR A 81 -11.83 -11.63 -5.18
CA TYR A 81 -11.45 -10.72 -6.29
C TYR A 81 -11.96 -9.30 -6.08
N MET A 82 -13.18 -9.12 -5.57
CA MET A 82 -13.68 -7.79 -5.19
C MET A 82 -12.82 -7.16 -4.10
N GLY A 83 -12.37 -7.96 -3.12
CA GLY A 83 -11.39 -7.54 -2.11
C GLY A 83 -10.05 -7.13 -2.72
N MET A 84 -9.53 -7.89 -3.68
CA MET A 84 -8.31 -7.55 -4.41
C MET A 84 -8.45 -6.23 -5.17
N LEU A 85 -9.57 -5.99 -5.85
CA LEU A 85 -9.85 -4.72 -6.52
C LEU A 85 -9.93 -3.56 -5.53
N ALA A 86 -10.53 -3.77 -4.35
CA ALA A 86 -10.53 -2.77 -3.28
C ALA A 86 -9.11 -2.37 -2.85
N THR A 87 -8.17 -3.31 -2.74
CA THR A 87 -6.76 -2.98 -2.44
C THR A 87 -6.11 -2.13 -3.52
N VAL A 88 -6.48 -2.33 -4.80
CA VAL A 88 -5.96 -1.54 -5.92
C VAL A 88 -6.48 -0.11 -5.86
N ILE A 89 -7.77 0.06 -5.58
CA ILE A 89 -8.38 1.39 -5.38
C ILE A 89 -7.65 2.15 -4.26
N ASN A 90 -7.42 1.50 -3.12
CA ASN A 90 -6.65 2.09 -2.02
C ASN A 90 -5.21 2.42 -2.42
N GLY A 91 -4.56 1.55 -3.19
CA GLY A 91 -3.20 1.77 -3.68
C GLY A 91 -3.10 3.01 -4.58
N LEU A 92 -4.06 3.20 -5.48
CA LEU A 92 -4.13 4.38 -6.35
C LEU A 92 -4.38 5.67 -5.56
N ALA A 93 -5.29 5.63 -4.57
CA ALA A 93 -5.53 6.78 -3.70
C ALA A 93 -4.27 7.18 -2.91
N LEU A 94 -3.55 6.21 -2.37
CA LEU A 94 -2.31 6.44 -1.65
C LEU A 94 -1.18 6.93 -2.57
N GLN A 95 -1.06 6.37 -3.78
CA GLN A 95 -0.11 6.87 -4.79
C GLN A 95 -0.36 8.34 -5.09
N SER A 96 -1.61 8.73 -5.37
CA SER A 96 -1.99 10.12 -5.66
C SER A 96 -1.62 11.06 -4.50
N ALA A 97 -1.89 10.66 -3.25
CA ALA A 97 -1.52 11.45 -2.09
C ALA A 97 0.00 11.61 -1.91
N MET A 98 0.77 10.54 -2.15
CA MET A 98 2.23 10.56 -2.10
C MET A 98 2.85 11.43 -3.20
N GLU A 99 2.34 11.33 -4.42
CA GLU A 99 2.83 12.09 -5.57
C GLU A 99 2.57 13.60 -5.40
N ARG A 100 1.44 14.00 -4.80
CA ARG A 100 1.16 15.41 -4.46
C ARG A 100 2.18 16.03 -3.50
N ILE A 101 2.83 15.22 -2.66
CA ILE A 101 3.86 15.69 -1.73
C ILE A 101 5.29 15.41 -2.23
N GLY A 102 5.44 15.08 -3.52
CA GLY A 102 6.74 14.92 -4.18
C GLY A 102 7.40 13.55 -4.03
N LEU A 103 6.71 12.55 -3.46
CA LEU A 103 7.22 11.18 -3.46
C LEU A 103 6.99 10.51 -4.82
N HIS A 104 8.02 9.87 -5.35
CA HIS A 104 7.87 9.00 -6.51
C HIS A 104 7.35 7.63 -6.06
N THR A 105 6.16 7.27 -6.52
CA THR A 105 5.47 6.04 -6.09
C THR A 105 5.05 5.20 -7.27
N ARG A 106 4.97 3.88 -7.11
CA ARG A 106 4.43 2.95 -8.12
C ARG A 106 3.52 1.92 -7.48
N VAL A 107 2.31 1.77 -8.01
CA VAL A 107 1.44 0.64 -7.71
C VAL A 107 1.80 -0.53 -8.61
N GLN A 108 2.06 -1.67 -7.98
CA GLN A 108 2.22 -2.97 -8.63
C GLN A 108 1.12 -3.92 -8.16
N SER A 109 0.41 -4.52 -9.12
CA SER A 109 -0.71 -5.42 -8.83
C SER A 109 -0.33 -6.88 -9.11
N ALA A 110 -0.75 -7.79 -8.22
CA ALA A 110 -0.66 -9.24 -8.46
C ALA A 110 -1.64 -9.72 -9.55
N VAL A 111 -2.76 -9.02 -9.76
CA VAL A 111 -3.68 -9.24 -10.87
C VAL A 111 -3.36 -8.26 -11.99
N THR A 112 -3.11 -8.76 -13.20
CA THR A 112 -2.69 -7.93 -14.34
C THR A 112 -3.82 -6.97 -14.75
N MET A 113 -3.49 -5.68 -14.85
CA MET A 113 -4.42 -4.61 -15.21
C MET A 113 -3.68 -3.49 -15.96
N THR A 114 -3.37 -3.76 -17.23
CA THR A 114 -2.42 -3.01 -18.06
C THR A 114 -2.56 -1.49 -18.00
N GLU A 115 -3.79 -0.98 -18.06
CA GLU A 115 -4.06 0.47 -18.08
C GLU A 115 -4.05 1.12 -16.68
N VAL A 116 -4.10 0.32 -15.61
CA VAL A 116 -4.38 0.81 -14.24
C VAL A 116 -3.14 0.75 -13.35
N ALA A 117 -2.39 -0.36 -13.38
CA ALA A 117 -1.24 -0.57 -12.52
C ALA A 117 -0.18 -1.44 -13.20
N GLU A 118 1.08 -1.26 -12.82
CA GLU A 118 2.14 -2.16 -13.29
C GLU A 118 1.86 -3.60 -12.79
N PRO A 119 2.09 -4.64 -13.61
CA PRO A 119 2.10 -5.99 -13.07
C PRO A 119 3.24 -6.13 -12.05
N TYR A 120 3.00 -6.87 -10.96
CA TYR A 120 4.06 -7.21 -10.03
C TYR A 120 5.14 -8.05 -10.73
N ILE A 121 6.34 -7.50 -10.77
CA ILE A 121 7.54 -8.20 -11.24
C ILE A 121 8.63 -7.89 -10.22
N ARG A 122 9.07 -8.92 -9.47
CA ARG A 122 10.05 -8.77 -8.38
C ARG A 122 11.27 -7.92 -8.75
N ARG A 123 11.87 -8.17 -9.92
CA ARG A 123 13.04 -7.40 -10.40
C ARG A 123 12.72 -5.93 -10.66
N ARG A 124 11.51 -5.62 -11.13
CA ARG A 124 11.04 -4.25 -11.34
C ARG A 124 10.80 -3.53 -10.00
N ALA A 125 10.21 -4.21 -9.02
CA ALA A 125 10.05 -3.67 -7.66
C ALA A 125 11.42 -3.31 -7.04
N ILE A 126 12.41 -4.21 -7.14
CA ILE A 126 13.78 -3.95 -6.68
C ILE A 126 14.37 -2.71 -7.36
N ARG A 127 14.19 -2.58 -8.67
CA ARG A 127 14.68 -1.41 -9.42
C ARG A 127 13.99 -0.10 -9.02
N HIS A 128 12.73 -0.15 -8.59
CA HIS A 128 12.04 1.02 -8.05
C HIS A 128 12.62 1.41 -6.69
N PHE A 129 12.90 0.44 -5.81
CA PHE A 129 13.56 0.71 -4.52
C PHE A 129 14.95 1.32 -4.69
N GLU A 130 15.78 0.79 -5.60
CA GLU A 130 17.10 1.36 -5.92
C GLU A 130 17.05 2.81 -6.41
N LYS A 131 15.90 3.25 -6.94
CA LYS A 131 15.65 4.62 -7.39
C LYS A 131 15.01 5.50 -6.32
N GLY A 132 14.90 5.02 -5.09
CA GLY A 132 14.27 5.73 -3.97
C GLY A 132 12.74 5.85 -4.09
N ARG A 133 12.09 5.02 -4.90
CA ARG A 133 10.64 5.06 -5.09
C ARG A 133 9.93 4.22 -4.03
N VAL A 134 8.75 4.67 -3.60
CA VAL A 134 7.83 3.86 -2.80
C VAL A 134 7.12 2.88 -3.74
N VAL A 135 7.03 1.61 -3.34
CA VAL A 135 6.31 0.58 -4.12
C VAL A 135 5.11 0.11 -3.32
N ILE A 136 3.92 0.28 -3.89
CA ILE A 136 2.66 -0.19 -3.32
C ILE A 136 2.29 -1.50 -4.01
N PHE A 137 2.19 -2.59 -3.25
CA PHE A 137 1.74 -3.89 -3.70
C PHE A 137 0.24 -4.03 -3.43
N ALA A 138 -0.51 -4.25 -4.50
CA ALA A 138 -1.95 -4.41 -4.50
C ALA A 138 -2.37 -5.78 -5.07
N ALA A 139 -3.65 -6.08 -4.93
CA ALA A 139 -4.29 -7.36 -5.24
C ALA A 139 -3.73 -8.57 -4.46
N GLY A 140 -3.12 -8.34 -3.29
CA GLY A 140 -2.63 -9.40 -2.42
C GLY A 140 -1.66 -10.35 -3.14
N THR A 141 -1.91 -11.65 -3.04
CA THR A 141 -1.16 -12.69 -3.78
C THR A 141 -1.70 -12.93 -5.19
N GLY A 142 -2.81 -12.29 -5.57
CA GLY A 142 -3.54 -12.53 -6.82
C GLY A 142 -4.42 -13.78 -6.80
N ASN A 143 -4.44 -14.52 -5.68
CA ASN A 143 -5.20 -15.76 -5.54
C ASN A 143 -6.34 -15.58 -4.53
N PRO A 144 -7.54 -16.10 -4.83
CA PRO A 144 -8.61 -16.26 -3.84
C PRO A 144 -8.16 -17.09 -2.62
N TYR A 145 -8.94 -16.99 -1.53
CA TYR A 145 -8.74 -17.67 -0.25
C TYR A 145 -7.48 -17.26 0.54
N MET A 146 -6.87 -16.13 0.18
CA MET A 146 -5.69 -15.56 0.82
C MET A 146 -5.99 -14.17 1.41
N THR A 147 -5.28 -13.78 2.46
CA THR A 147 -5.40 -12.46 3.13
C THR A 147 -4.07 -11.73 3.22
#